data_AF-A0A951WVA2-F1
#
_entry.id   AF-A0A951WVA2-F1
#
_cell.length_a   1.000
_cell.length_b   1.000
_cell.length_c   1.000
_cell.angle_alpha   90.00
_cell.angle_beta   90.00
_cell.angle_gamma   90.00
#
_symmetry.space_group_name_H-M   'P 1'
#
loop_
_entity.id
_entity.type
_entity.pdbx_description
1 polymer ?
#
loop_
_entity_poly.entity_id
_entity_poly.type
_entity_poly.pdbx_seq_one_letter_code
_entity_poly.pdbx_strand_id
1 'polypeptide(L)'
;KCWWWLSGDTYPHRDLLKRHGARFSSRRRAWYWIGEALADYDQALELLRDVPLGKAATLNNRANVYRDLSTVDGEDRRARLQQALHDAAQAYEIFAAHRHTINLPIARLVLGSICRQIVGFLGIAALEEWWSELTGSQPLPEWLRPPSDVSLTQDEFSRLSNLLIEWVRTPDWQASKAFLVEHQSDLLTYEADNVIWALIQVNPDAPVLEQRRALLRTARETGIDAAYDQIR
;
A
#
# COMPACT_ATOMS: atom_id res chain seq x y z
N LYS A 1 3.04 18.17 -17.76
CA LYS A 1 3.61 18.02 -16.38
C LYS A 1 2.69 18.81 -15.44
N CYS A 2 1.51 18.26 -15.12
CA CYS A 2 0.36 18.89 -14.45
C CYS A 2 0.41 18.95 -12.90
N TRP A 3 1.57 19.21 -12.31
CA TRP A 3 1.63 19.22 -10.84
C TRP A 3 1.61 20.67 -10.37
N TRP A 4 0.51 21.05 -9.74
CA TRP A 4 0.31 22.39 -9.18
C TRP A 4 1.04 22.47 -7.84
N TRP A 5 2.22 23.06 -7.83
CA TRP A 5 3.07 23.17 -6.64
C TRP A 5 2.55 24.25 -5.69
N LEU A 6 2.40 23.88 -4.42
CA LEU A 6 2.02 24.78 -3.34
C LEU A 6 3.29 25.24 -2.62
N SER A 7 3.45 26.55 -2.48
CA SER A 7 4.61 27.19 -1.85
C SER A 7 4.19 28.01 -0.61
N GLY A 8 5.15 28.40 0.22
CA GLY A 8 4.92 29.12 1.49
C GLY A 8 4.95 28.20 2.72
N ASP A 9 4.53 28.74 3.87
CA ASP A 9 4.50 28.03 5.15
C ASP A 9 3.33 27.03 5.22
N THR A 10 3.45 25.96 4.44
CA THR A 10 2.38 24.99 4.17
C THR A 10 2.46 23.77 5.08
N TYR A 11 3.57 23.57 5.78
CA TYR A 11 3.78 22.39 6.63
C TYR A 11 2.83 22.34 7.85
N PRO A 12 2.51 23.46 8.55
CA PRO A 12 1.51 23.47 9.62
C PRO A 12 0.12 23.02 9.16
N HIS A 13 -0.19 23.20 7.87
CA HIS A 13 -1.49 22.87 7.28
C HIS A 13 -1.54 21.47 6.64
N ARG A 14 -0.56 20.61 6.90
CA ARG A 14 -0.41 19.29 6.26
C ARG A 14 -1.68 18.43 6.27
N ASP A 15 -2.46 18.43 7.34
CA ASP A 15 -3.62 17.56 7.48
C ASP A 15 -4.83 18.11 6.72
N LEU A 16 -4.95 19.44 6.60
CA LEU A 16 -5.91 20.07 5.71
C LEU A 16 -5.54 19.80 4.24
N LEU A 17 -4.27 19.99 3.90
CA LEU A 17 -3.74 19.77 2.56
C LEU A 17 -3.95 18.33 2.08
N LYS A 18 -3.65 17.33 2.93
CA LYS A 18 -3.89 15.91 2.61
C LYS A 18 -5.36 15.61 2.34
N ARG A 19 -6.26 16.12 3.19
CA ARG A 19 -7.72 15.93 3.07
C ARG A 19 -8.27 16.44 1.76
N HIS A 20 -7.72 17.55 1.24
CA HIS A 20 -8.12 18.14 -0.04
C HIS A 20 -7.25 17.72 -1.24
N GLY A 21 -6.58 16.57 -1.15
CA GLY A 21 -5.89 15.98 -2.30
C GLY A 21 -4.51 16.55 -2.61
N ALA A 22 -3.92 17.35 -1.72
CA ALA A 22 -2.51 17.68 -1.85
C ALA A 22 -1.63 16.50 -1.40
N ARG A 23 -0.46 16.40 -2.00
CA ARG A 23 0.56 15.39 -1.73
C ARG A 23 1.91 16.06 -1.49
N PHE A 24 2.72 15.48 -0.61
CA PHE A 24 4.02 16.02 -0.27
C PHE A 24 5.12 15.32 -1.05
N SER A 25 5.92 16.08 -1.79
CA SER A 25 7.14 15.56 -2.42
C SER A 25 8.31 15.72 -1.44
N SER A 26 8.82 14.60 -0.91
CA SER A 26 10.04 14.60 -0.08
C SER A 26 11.24 15.16 -0.83
N ARG A 27 11.38 14.81 -2.13
CA ARG A 27 12.46 15.28 -3.00
C ARG A 27 12.47 16.80 -3.19
N ARG A 28 11.29 17.41 -3.37
CA ARG A 28 11.17 18.87 -3.55
C ARG A 28 10.91 19.62 -2.24
N ARG A 29 10.65 18.88 -1.16
CA ARG A 29 10.20 19.40 0.13
C ARG A 29 9.02 20.37 -0.03
N ALA A 30 8.10 20.03 -0.93
CA ALA A 30 6.99 20.89 -1.32
C ALA A 30 5.72 20.08 -1.54
N TRP A 31 4.59 20.71 -1.27
CA TRP A 31 3.27 20.16 -1.55
C TRP A 31 2.92 20.37 -3.02
N TYR A 32 2.12 19.47 -3.57
CA TYR A 32 1.51 19.62 -4.89
C TYR A 32 0.08 19.10 -4.87
N TRP A 33 -0.77 19.67 -5.70
CA TRP A 33 -2.17 19.26 -5.84
C TRP A 33 -2.38 18.40 -7.08
N ILE A 34 -3.20 17.35 -6.96
CA ILE A 34 -3.35 16.30 -7.99
C ILE A 34 -4.67 16.35 -8.76
N GLY A 35 -5.64 17.20 -8.40
CA GLY A 35 -7.01 17.09 -8.91
C GLY A 35 -7.17 17.39 -10.40
N GLU A 36 -6.25 18.13 -11.03
CA GLU A 36 -6.23 18.35 -12.49
C GLU A 36 -5.38 17.33 -13.25
N ALA A 37 -4.72 16.38 -12.56
CA ALA A 37 -3.79 15.48 -13.22
C ALA A 37 -4.47 14.49 -14.18
N LEU A 38 -5.74 14.17 -13.96
CA LEU A 38 -6.47 13.16 -14.75
C LEU A 38 -6.62 13.55 -16.23
N ALA A 39 -6.98 14.80 -16.54
CA ALA A 39 -7.16 15.25 -17.91
C ALA A 39 -5.86 15.17 -18.73
N ASP A 40 -4.72 15.51 -18.10
CA ASP A 40 -3.39 15.36 -18.70
C ASP A 40 -3.09 13.89 -19.04
N TYR A 41 -3.46 12.96 -18.16
CA TYR A 41 -3.27 11.53 -18.41
C TYR A 41 -4.19 11.01 -19.50
N ASP A 42 -5.44 11.46 -19.56
CA ASP A 42 -6.39 11.09 -20.62
C ASP A 42 -5.84 11.51 -22.00
N GLN A 43 -5.35 12.74 -22.12
CA GLN A 43 -4.71 13.22 -23.35
C GLN A 43 -3.43 12.43 -23.67
N ALA A 44 -2.60 12.14 -22.66
CA ALA A 44 -1.37 11.37 -22.87
C ALA A 44 -1.66 9.94 -23.35
N LEU A 45 -2.71 9.30 -22.84
CA LEU A 45 -3.10 7.94 -23.26
C LEU A 45 -3.62 7.88 -24.69
N GLU A 46 -4.26 8.95 -25.16
CA GLU A 46 -4.65 9.06 -26.57
C GLU A 46 -3.42 9.08 -27.48
N LEU A 47 -2.43 9.92 -27.14
CA LEU A 47 -1.18 10.03 -27.90
C LEU A 47 -0.32 8.76 -27.84
N LEU A 48 -0.42 7.99 -26.76
CA LEU A 48 0.37 6.78 -26.51
C LEU A 48 -0.37 5.49 -26.87
N ARG A 49 -1.53 5.56 -27.53
CA ARG A 49 -2.39 4.40 -27.82
C ARG A 49 -1.64 3.23 -28.47
N ASP A 50 -0.70 3.56 -29.37
CA ASP A 50 0.10 2.60 -30.13
C ASP A 50 1.55 2.45 -29.61
N VAL A 51 1.84 2.97 -28.41
CA VAL A 51 3.15 2.86 -27.75
C VAL A 51 2.98 2.08 -26.45
N PRO A 52 3.00 0.73 -26.48
CA PRO A 52 2.52 -0.10 -25.36
C PRO A 52 3.19 0.22 -24.02
N LEU A 53 4.52 0.32 -24.00
CA LEU A 53 5.25 0.60 -22.76
C LEU A 53 5.02 2.03 -22.25
N GLY A 54 4.86 3.00 -23.15
CA GLY A 54 4.50 4.37 -22.79
C GLY A 54 3.08 4.45 -22.21
N LYS A 55 2.13 3.78 -22.86
CA LYS A 55 0.76 3.61 -22.38
C LYS A 55 0.73 2.97 -20.99
N ALA A 56 1.43 1.85 -20.80
CA ALA A 56 1.47 1.15 -19.52
C ALA A 56 2.05 1.99 -18.38
N ALA A 57 3.13 2.74 -18.64
CA ALA A 57 3.69 3.67 -17.65
C ALA A 57 2.69 4.78 -17.30
N THR A 58 1.96 5.28 -18.29
CA THR A 58 0.96 6.33 -18.13
C THR A 58 -0.26 5.83 -17.34
N LEU A 59 -0.78 4.65 -17.66
CA LEU A 59 -1.83 3.97 -16.91
C LEU A 59 -1.42 3.73 -15.45
N ASN A 60 -0.22 3.20 -15.21
CA ASN A 60 0.27 2.94 -13.86
C ASN A 60 0.38 4.23 -13.03
N ASN A 61 0.74 5.35 -13.66
CA ASN A 61 0.76 6.65 -13.01
C ASN A 61 -0.65 7.18 -12.73
N ARG A 62 -1.59 7.09 -13.70
CA ARG A 62 -2.99 7.50 -13.52
C ARG A 62 -3.69 6.66 -12.44
N ALA A 63 -3.41 5.35 -12.37
CA ALA A 63 -3.89 4.46 -11.30
C ALA A 63 -3.49 4.95 -9.89
N ASN A 64 -2.24 5.43 -9.72
CA ASN A 64 -1.81 6.02 -8.45
C ASN A 64 -2.57 7.31 -8.13
N VAL A 65 -2.88 8.14 -9.14
CA VAL A 65 -3.71 9.34 -8.93
C VAL A 65 -5.13 8.96 -8.52
N TYR A 66 -5.77 8.00 -9.18
CA TYR A 66 -7.09 7.52 -8.77
C TYR A 66 -7.10 6.94 -7.35
N ARG A 67 -6.09 6.13 -7.00
CA ARG A 67 -5.92 5.61 -5.64
C ARG A 67 -5.83 6.73 -4.63
N ASP A 68 -5.04 7.76 -4.93
CA ASP A 68 -4.85 8.91 -4.06
C ASP A 68 -6.14 9.76 -3.94
N LEU A 69 -6.84 10.00 -5.04
CA LEU A 69 -8.14 10.70 -5.05
C LEU A 69 -9.21 9.94 -4.27
N SER A 70 -9.16 8.61 -4.22
CA SER A 70 -10.10 7.82 -3.44
C SER A 70 -10.04 8.08 -1.91
N THR A 71 -9.00 8.78 -1.43
CA THR A 71 -8.85 9.17 -0.03
C THR A 71 -9.17 10.66 0.22
N VAL A 72 -9.66 11.38 -0.79
CA VAL A 72 -9.96 12.81 -0.71
C VAL A 72 -11.42 13.01 -0.31
N ASP A 73 -11.67 13.97 0.57
CA ASP A 73 -13.02 14.28 1.02
C ASP A 73 -13.85 14.84 -0.14
N GLY A 74 -15.05 14.29 -0.35
CA GLY A 74 -15.96 14.70 -1.43
C GLY A 74 -15.76 13.99 -2.77
N GLU A 75 -14.71 13.19 -2.93
CA GLU A 75 -14.55 12.31 -4.09
C GLU A 75 -15.43 11.06 -3.98
N ASP A 76 -15.87 10.52 -5.13
CA ASP A 76 -16.49 9.20 -5.18
C ASP A 76 -15.43 8.11 -5.02
N ARG A 77 -15.16 7.74 -3.76
CA ARG A 77 -14.17 6.73 -3.41
C ARG A 77 -14.37 5.41 -4.15
N ARG A 78 -15.61 4.95 -4.36
CA ARG A 78 -15.90 3.68 -5.03
C ARG A 78 -15.51 3.77 -6.50
N ALA A 79 -15.98 4.81 -7.20
CA ALA A 79 -15.64 5.03 -8.61
C ALA A 79 -14.13 5.18 -8.82
N ARG A 80 -13.45 5.95 -7.95
CA ARG A 80 -12.00 6.13 -8.01
C ARG A 80 -11.23 4.82 -7.85
N LEU A 81 -11.63 3.96 -6.92
CA LEU A 81 -10.98 2.65 -6.75
C LEU A 81 -11.21 1.72 -7.94
N GLN A 82 -12.40 1.75 -8.54
CA GLN A 82 -12.69 0.97 -9.75
C GLN A 82 -11.82 1.44 -10.94
N GLN A 83 -11.68 2.76 -11.12
CA GLN A 83 -10.81 3.34 -12.14
C GLN A 83 -9.33 3.00 -11.89
N ALA A 84 -8.88 3.04 -10.63
CA ALA A 84 -7.52 2.65 -10.26
C ALA A 84 -7.24 1.17 -10.59
N LEU A 85 -8.19 0.27 -10.29
CA LEU A 85 -8.07 -1.16 -10.55
C LEU A 85 -7.91 -1.44 -12.05
N HIS A 86 -8.79 -0.85 -12.87
CA HIS A 86 -8.75 -1.00 -14.32
C HIS A 86 -7.39 -0.59 -14.90
N ASP A 87 -6.90 0.61 -14.54
CA ASP A 87 -5.63 1.11 -15.06
C ASP A 87 -4.42 0.29 -14.61
N ALA A 88 -4.39 -0.11 -13.32
CA ALA A 88 -3.28 -0.88 -12.79
C ALA A 88 -3.22 -2.29 -13.37
N ALA A 89 -4.37 -2.94 -13.58
CA ALA A 89 -4.45 -4.26 -14.20
C ALA A 89 -3.96 -4.20 -15.65
N GLN A 90 -4.45 -3.24 -16.43
CA GLN A 90 -4.03 -3.06 -17.82
C GLN A 90 -2.53 -2.74 -17.93
N ALA A 91 -2.00 -1.89 -17.04
CA ALA A 91 -0.57 -1.61 -17.01
C ALA A 91 0.26 -2.87 -16.70
N TYR A 92 -0.16 -3.66 -15.71
CA TYR A 92 0.49 -4.92 -15.35
C TYR A 92 0.52 -5.90 -16.53
N GLU A 93 -0.61 -6.09 -17.20
CA GLU A 93 -0.72 -6.98 -18.37
C GLU A 93 0.23 -6.57 -19.50
N ILE A 94 0.29 -5.28 -19.84
CA ILE A 94 1.19 -4.80 -20.88
C ILE A 94 2.65 -5.04 -20.49
N PHE A 95 3.05 -4.70 -19.25
CA PHE A 95 4.43 -4.94 -18.80
C PHE A 95 4.78 -6.43 -18.75
N ALA A 96 3.82 -7.29 -18.36
CA ALA A 96 4.00 -8.74 -18.33
C ALA A 96 4.19 -9.31 -19.74
N ALA A 97 3.33 -8.90 -20.69
CA ALA A 97 3.39 -9.31 -22.09
C ALA A 97 4.73 -8.94 -22.75
N HIS A 98 5.30 -7.79 -22.38
CA HIS A 98 6.59 -7.32 -22.89
C HIS A 98 7.79 -7.75 -22.04
N ARG A 99 7.58 -8.54 -20.98
CA ARG A 99 8.63 -8.99 -20.04
C ARG A 99 9.49 -7.84 -19.50
N HIS A 100 8.86 -6.70 -19.22
CA HIS A 100 9.57 -5.47 -18.88
C HIS A 100 10.11 -5.54 -17.44
N THR A 101 11.37 -5.93 -17.29
CA THR A 101 12.00 -6.27 -16.00
C THR A 101 11.97 -5.16 -14.95
N ILE A 102 12.07 -3.89 -15.35
CA ILE A 102 12.10 -2.76 -14.41
C ILE A 102 10.71 -2.41 -13.89
N ASN A 103 9.73 -2.25 -14.78
CA ASN A 103 8.39 -1.74 -14.44
C ASN A 103 7.39 -2.83 -14.05
N LEU A 104 7.61 -4.10 -14.44
CA LEU A 104 6.71 -5.19 -14.07
C LEU A 104 6.61 -5.37 -12.54
N PRO A 105 7.71 -5.39 -11.76
CA PRO A 105 7.62 -5.42 -10.29
C PRO A 105 6.89 -4.20 -9.72
N ILE A 106 7.10 -3.02 -10.30
CA ILE A 106 6.46 -1.78 -9.84
C ILE A 106 4.94 -1.83 -10.10
N ALA A 107 4.52 -2.24 -11.29
CA ALA A 107 3.11 -2.41 -11.63
C ALA A 107 2.44 -3.45 -10.73
N ARG A 108 3.14 -4.55 -10.42
CA ARG A 108 2.68 -5.56 -9.45
C ARG A 108 2.42 -4.96 -8.06
N LEU A 109 3.34 -4.11 -7.57
CA LEU A 109 3.20 -3.43 -6.28
C LEU A 109 2.01 -2.44 -6.27
N VAL A 110 1.84 -1.66 -7.34
CA VAL A 110 0.73 -0.71 -7.47
C VAL A 110 -0.62 -1.44 -7.50
N LEU A 111 -0.74 -2.48 -8.35
CA LEU A 111 -1.97 -3.26 -8.44
C LEU A 111 -2.33 -3.93 -7.11
N GLY A 112 -1.36 -4.59 -6.46
CA GLY A 112 -1.59 -5.19 -5.14
C GLY A 112 -1.97 -4.17 -4.06
N SER A 113 -1.43 -2.95 -4.11
CA SER A 113 -1.83 -1.88 -3.18
C SER A 113 -3.27 -1.43 -3.39
N ILE A 114 -3.72 -1.34 -4.64
CA ILE A 114 -5.10 -0.97 -4.97
C ILE A 114 -6.06 -2.08 -4.55
N CYS A 115 -5.73 -3.35 -4.82
CA CYS A 115 -6.50 -4.50 -4.35
C CYS A 115 -6.67 -4.48 -2.83
N ARG A 116 -5.60 -4.27 -2.06
CA ARG A 116 -5.70 -4.14 -0.59
C ARG A 116 -6.60 -2.99 -0.14
N GLN A 117 -6.57 -1.85 -0.83
CA GLN A 117 -7.42 -0.71 -0.51
C GLN A 117 -8.89 -0.92 -0.86
N ILE A 118 -9.17 -1.68 -1.93
CA ILE A 118 -10.52 -2.14 -2.29
C ILE A 118 -11.03 -3.09 -1.21
N VAL A 119 -10.25 -4.10 -0.83
CA VAL A 119 -10.63 -5.05 0.22
C VAL A 119 -10.89 -4.32 1.54
N GLY A 120 -10.01 -3.40 1.94
CA GLY A 120 -10.21 -2.62 3.17
C GLY A 120 -11.41 -1.66 3.15
N PHE A 121 -12.00 -1.37 1.98
CA PHE A 121 -13.15 -0.46 1.86
C PHE A 121 -14.48 -1.18 1.55
N LEU A 122 -14.43 -2.22 0.71
CA LEU A 122 -15.61 -2.90 0.15
C LEU A 122 -15.61 -4.42 0.42
N GLY A 123 -14.53 -4.97 0.97
CA GLY A 123 -14.36 -6.40 1.20
C GLY A 123 -13.82 -7.18 -0.01
N ILE A 124 -13.41 -8.42 0.23
CA ILE A 124 -12.84 -9.32 -0.79
C ILE A 124 -13.84 -9.68 -1.89
N ALA A 125 -15.13 -9.85 -1.56
CA ALA A 125 -16.17 -10.17 -2.53
C ALA A 125 -16.30 -9.10 -3.63
N ALA A 126 -16.21 -7.82 -3.27
CA ALA A 126 -16.24 -6.72 -4.24
C ALA A 126 -15.01 -6.71 -5.16
N LEU A 127 -13.84 -7.06 -4.62
CA LEU A 127 -12.63 -7.21 -5.44
C LEU A 127 -12.77 -8.37 -6.42
N GLU A 128 -13.30 -9.51 -5.98
CA GLU A 128 -13.50 -10.68 -6.83
C GLU A 128 -14.52 -10.42 -7.93
N GLU A 129 -15.62 -9.74 -7.61
CA GLU A 129 -16.63 -9.28 -8.57
C GLU A 129 -15.99 -8.38 -9.65
N TRP A 130 -15.33 -7.29 -9.23
CA TRP A 130 -14.73 -6.34 -10.16
C TRP A 130 -13.61 -6.95 -11.00
N TRP A 131 -12.82 -7.85 -10.41
CA TRP A 131 -11.79 -8.57 -11.15
C TRP A 131 -12.39 -9.50 -12.20
N SER A 132 -13.44 -10.23 -11.84
CA SER A 132 -14.19 -11.10 -12.76
C SER A 132 -14.76 -10.29 -13.92
N GLU A 133 -15.39 -9.15 -13.67
CA GLU A 133 -15.89 -8.25 -14.71
C GLU A 133 -14.77 -7.75 -15.64
N LEU A 134 -13.63 -7.34 -15.06
CA LEU A 134 -12.51 -6.77 -15.80
C LEU A 134 -11.82 -7.78 -16.72
N THR A 135 -11.74 -9.04 -16.30
CA THR A 135 -10.94 -10.07 -16.97
C THR A 135 -11.77 -11.06 -17.78
N GLY A 136 -13.08 -10.89 -17.85
CA GLY A 136 -13.98 -11.81 -18.55
C GLY A 136 -14.13 -13.14 -17.80
N SER A 137 -14.45 -13.06 -16.52
CA SER A 137 -14.67 -14.18 -15.59
C SER A 137 -13.43 -14.99 -15.21
N GLN A 138 -12.23 -14.42 -15.30
CA GLN A 138 -11.05 -15.07 -14.73
C GLN A 138 -11.05 -14.89 -13.21
N PRO A 139 -10.64 -15.92 -12.44
CA PRO A 139 -10.52 -15.79 -10.99
C PRO A 139 -9.41 -14.79 -10.63
N LEU A 140 -9.59 -14.09 -9.50
CA LEU A 140 -8.57 -13.22 -8.92
C LEU A 140 -7.28 -14.04 -8.67
N PRO A 141 -6.12 -13.63 -9.24
CA PRO A 141 -4.86 -14.33 -9.02
C PRO A 141 -4.51 -14.43 -7.53
N GLU A 142 -3.94 -15.55 -7.13
CA GLU A 142 -3.60 -15.81 -5.72
C GLU A 142 -2.66 -14.77 -5.11
N TRP A 143 -1.78 -14.19 -5.91
CA TRP A 143 -0.87 -13.15 -5.43
C TRP A 143 -1.52 -11.77 -5.27
N LEU A 144 -2.71 -11.57 -5.86
CA LEU A 144 -3.54 -10.37 -5.71
C LEU A 144 -4.61 -10.53 -4.66
N ARG A 145 -4.97 -11.78 -4.34
CA ARG A 145 -5.63 -12.03 -3.07
C ARG A 145 -4.72 -11.48 -1.99
N PRO A 146 -5.22 -10.58 -1.13
CA PRO A 146 -4.53 -10.41 0.14
C PRO A 146 -4.40 -11.82 0.75
N PRO A 147 -3.26 -12.14 1.40
CA PRO A 147 -3.14 -13.41 2.12
C PRO A 147 -4.42 -13.59 2.92
N SER A 148 -5.07 -14.73 2.68
CA SER A 148 -6.47 -14.97 2.97
C SER A 148 -6.88 -14.31 4.28
N ASP A 149 -7.96 -13.54 4.24
CA ASP A 149 -8.79 -13.28 5.40
C ASP A 149 -8.99 -14.61 6.17
N VAL A 150 -8.20 -14.83 7.20
CA VAL A 150 -8.81 -14.62 8.49
C VAL A 150 -8.70 -13.12 8.69
N SER A 151 -9.78 -12.37 8.46
CA SER A 151 -10.02 -11.24 9.34
C SER A 151 -9.94 -11.88 10.69
N LEU A 152 -8.79 -11.66 11.37
CA LEU A 152 -8.48 -12.32 12.62
C LEU A 152 -9.77 -12.27 13.40
N THR A 153 -10.31 -13.45 13.75
CA THR A 153 -11.45 -13.48 14.67
C THR A 153 -11.08 -12.60 15.86
N GLN A 154 -12.07 -12.05 16.55
CA GLN A 154 -11.78 -11.20 17.71
C GLN A 154 -10.77 -11.88 18.67
N ASP A 155 -10.84 -13.21 18.77
CA ASP A 155 -9.93 -14.05 19.54
C ASP A 155 -8.52 -14.11 18.95
N GLU A 156 -8.35 -14.31 17.64
CA GLU A 156 -7.03 -14.31 17.00
C GLU A 156 -6.40 -12.92 16.99
N PHE A 157 -7.20 -11.86 16.83
CA PHE A 157 -6.72 -10.48 16.90
C PHE A 157 -6.23 -10.18 18.30
N SER A 158 -6.98 -10.60 19.32
CA SER A 158 -6.61 -10.44 20.73
C SER A 158 -5.37 -11.26 21.06
N ARG A 159 -5.27 -12.51 20.58
CA ARG A 159 -4.11 -13.37 20.76
C ARG A 159 -2.85 -12.76 20.15
N LEU A 160 -2.92 -12.32 18.89
CA LEU A 160 -1.78 -11.75 18.18
C LEU A 160 -1.39 -10.39 18.76
N SER A 161 -2.36 -9.59 19.19
CA SER A 161 -2.11 -8.34 19.93
C SER A 161 -1.36 -8.58 21.22
N ASN A 162 -1.78 -9.55 22.03
CA ASN A 162 -1.10 -9.89 23.28
C ASN A 162 0.34 -10.35 23.02
N LEU A 163 0.55 -11.21 22.03
CA LEU A 163 1.86 -11.71 21.64
C LEU A 163 2.81 -10.58 21.20
N LEU A 164 2.29 -9.63 20.40
CA LEU A 164 3.03 -8.44 19.99
C LEU A 164 3.36 -7.52 21.17
N ILE A 165 2.43 -7.32 22.11
CA ILE A 165 2.65 -6.51 23.30
C ILE A 165 3.72 -7.14 24.20
N GLU A 166 3.69 -8.46 24.39
CA GLU A 166 4.72 -9.20 25.13
C GLU A 166 6.10 -9.05 24.46
N TRP A 167 6.17 -9.26 23.14
CA TRP A 167 7.41 -9.09 22.39
C TRP A 167 7.97 -7.67 22.52
N VAL A 168 7.13 -6.65 22.37
CA VAL A 168 7.53 -5.23 22.48
C VAL A 168 8.11 -4.92 23.87
N ARG A 169 7.56 -5.54 24.92
CA ARG A 169 7.93 -5.36 26.34
C ARG A 169 9.15 -6.16 26.78
N THR A 170 9.76 -6.95 25.89
CA THR A 170 11.00 -7.66 26.21
C THR A 170 12.08 -6.70 26.72
N PRO A 171 12.86 -7.09 27.75
CA PRO A 171 13.72 -6.17 28.49
C PRO A 171 14.93 -5.67 27.69
N ASP A 172 15.37 -6.42 26.69
CA ASP A 172 16.51 -6.09 25.85
C ASP A 172 16.42 -6.74 24.45
N TRP A 173 17.37 -6.41 23.58
CA TRP A 173 17.41 -6.93 22.21
C TRP A 173 17.70 -8.42 22.12
N GLN A 174 18.40 -9.00 23.11
CA GLN A 174 18.68 -10.43 23.12
C GLN A 174 17.41 -11.22 23.44
N ALA A 175 16.66 -10.81 24.46
CA ALA A 175 15.36 -11.37 24.81
C ALA A 175 14.35 -11.17 23.67
N SER A 176 14.33 -9.99 23.05
CA SER A 176 13.52 -9.70 21.88
C SER A 176 13.80 -10.65 20.71
N LYS A 177 15.08 -10.92 20.43
CA LYS A 177 15.50 -11.82 19.35
C LYS A 177 15.09 -13.25 19.63
N ALA A 178 15.33 -13.74 20.85
CA ALA A 178 14.94 -15.07 21.27
C ALA A 178 13.42 -15.27 21.15
N PHE A 179 12.63 -14.30 21.62
CA PHE A 179 11.17 -14.34 21.52
C PHE A 179 10.70 -14.35 20.07
N LEU A 180 11.31 -13.55 19.19
CA LEU A 180 10.93 -13.53 17.77
C LEU A 180 11.27 -14.86 17.07
N VAL A 181 12.37 -15.51 17.43
CA VAL A 181 12.74 -16.84 16.90
C VAL A 181 11.72 -17.90 17.34
N GLU A 182 11.33 -17.89 18.62
CA GLU A 182 10.34 -18.82 19.18
C GLU A 182 8.96 -18.66 18.53
N HIS A 183 8.52 -17.42 18.33
CA HIS A 183 7.19 -17.09 17.81
C HIS A 183 7.19 -16.67 16.33
N GLN A 184 8.20 -17.08 15.56
CA GLN A 184 8.38 -16.62 14.18
C GLN A 184 7.18 -16.94 13.27
N SER A 185 6.52 -18.07 13.48
CA SER A 185 5.35 -18.49 12.69
C SER A 185 4.15 -17.56 12.86
N ASP A 186 4.04 -16.89 14.01
CA ASP A 186 2.96 -15.95 14.31
C ASP A 186 3.36 -14.52 13.98
N LEU A 187 4.59 -14.12 14.33
CA LEU A 187 5.03 -12.72 14.30
C LEU A 187 5.64 -12.28 12.97
N LEU A 188 6.23 -13.19 12.18
CA LEU A 188 6.80 -12.88 10.85
C LEU A 188 5.76 -13.03 9.74
N THR A 189 4.55 -12.55 10.00
CA THR A 189 3.40 -12.63 9.11
C THR A 189 2.97 -11.24 8.64
N TYR A 190 2.14 -11.16 7.61
CA TYR A 190 1.54 -9.89 7.18
C TYR A 190 0.41 -9.47 8.13
N GLU A 191 -0.24 -10.44 8.77
CA GLU A 191 -1.29 -10.29 9.77
C GLU A 191 -0.73 -9.61 11.03
N ALA A 192 0.44 -10.05 11.52
CA ALA A 192 1.12 -9.39 12.63
C ALA A 192 1.51 -7.93 12.31
N ASP A 193 1.90 -7.64 11.06
CA ASP A 193 2.18 -6.27 10.59
C ASP A 193 0.94 -5.37 10.68
N ASN A 194 -0.22 -5.92 10.30
CA ASN A 194 -1.50 -5.22 10.36
C ASN A 194 -1.93 -4.97 11.81
N VAL A 195 -1.79 -5.97 12.70
CA VAL A 195 -2.13 -5.81 14.12
C VAL A 195 -1.24 -4.78 14.81
N ILE A 196 0.09 -4.83 14.60
CA ILE A 196 0.97 -3.81 15.21
C ILE A 196 0.73 -2.42 14.61
N TRP A 197 0.32 -2.32 13.34
CA TRP A 197 -0.11 -1.06 12.76
C TRP A 197 -1.38 -0.52 13.45
N ALA A 198 -2.37 -1.37 13.74
CA ALA A 198 -3.55 -0.99 14.51
C ALA A 198 -3.19 -0.53 15.94
N LEU A 199 -2.26 -1.22 16.60
CA LEU A 199 -1.75 -0.83 17.93
C LEU A 199 -1.09 0.55 17.92
N ILE A 200 -0.36 0.91 16.85
CA ILE A 200 0.22 2.26 16.68
C ILE A 200 -0.88 3.32 16.59
N GLN A 201 -1.98 3.04 15.89
CA GLN A 201 -3.07 4.01 15.75
C GLN A 201 -3.72 4.35 17.09
N VAL A 202 -3.86 3.37 17.98
CA VAL A 202 -4.44 3.58 19.32
C VAL A 202 -3.41 4.01 20.37
N ASN A 203 -2.10 3.95 20.06
CA ASN A 203 -1.00 4.40 20.91
C ASN A 203 -0.01 5.30 20.14
N PRO A 204 -0.45 6.48 19.65
CA PRO A 204 0.37 7.31 18.75
C PRO A 204 1.66 7.84 19.41
N ASP A 205 1.71 7.94 20.73
CA ASP A 205 2.87 8.44 21.49
C ASP A 205 3.87 7.34 21.88
N ALA A 206 3.77 6.14 21.30
CA ALA A 206 4.63 4.99 21.60
C ALA A 206 5.62 4.69 20.45
N PRO A 207 6.75 5.42 20.35
CA PRO A 207 7.72 5.28 19.24
C PRO A 207 8.36 3.88 19.17
N VAL A 208 8.36 3.15 20.28
CA VAL A 208 8.82 1.76 20.32
C VAL A 208 8.01 0.87 19.38
N LEU A 209 6.70 1.10 19.20
CA LEU A 209 5.86 0.27 18.32
C LEU A 209 6.26 0.44 16.85
N GLU A 210 6.62 1.65 16.43
CA GLU A 210 7.09 1.91 15.06
C GLU A 210 8.45 1.24 14.80
N GLN A 211 9.38 1.36 15.76
CA GLN A 211 10.69 0.69 15.69
C GLN A 211 10.53 -0.82 15.59
N ARG A 212 9.65 -1.40 16.41
CA ARG A 212 9.36 -2.83 16.45
C ARG A 212 8.70 -3.31 15.16
N ARG A 213 7.75 -2.53 14.61
CA ARG A 213 7.15 -2.83 13.32
C ARG A 213 8.18 -2.81 12.19
N ALA A 214 9.07 -1.82 12.16
CA ALA A 214 10.15 -1.76 11.18
C ALA A 214 11.07 -2.99 11.28
N LEU A 215 11.42 -3.41 12.49
CA LEU A 215 12.19 -4.63 12.73
C LEU A 215 11.50 -5.90 12.22
N LEU A 216 10.19 -6.07 12.45
CA LEU A 216 9.44 -7.21 11.89
C LEU A 216 9.51 -7.23 10.36
N ARG A 217 9.34 -6.06 9.72
CA ARG A 217 9.43 -5.95 8.26
C ARG A 217 10.82 -6.35 7.75
N THR A 218 11.88 -5.80 8.34
CA THR A 218 13.25 -6.14 7.97
C THR A 218 13.54 -7.63 8.23
N ALA A 219 13.09 -8.19 9.35
CA ALA A 219 13.28 -9.60 9.66
C ALA A 219 12.58 -10.54 8.66
N ARG A 220 11.40 -10.17 8.14
CA ARG A 220 10.75 -10.91 7.05
C ARG A 220 11.51 -10.85 5.73
N GLU A 221 12.15 -9.71 5.45
CA GLU A 221 12.85 -9.46 4.18
C GLU A 221 14.27 -10.04 4.16
N THR A 222 15.01 -9.95 5.27
CA THR A 222 16.44 -10.28 5.35
C THR A 222 16.76 -11.42 6.32
N GLY A 223 15.77 -11.95 7.04
CA GLY A 223 15.96 -12.91 8.11
C GLY A 223 16.20 -12.26 9.49
N ILE A 224 15.86 -12.98 10.56
CA ILE A 224 15.91 -12.48 11.95
C ILE A 224 17.32 -12.04 12.32
N ASP A 225 18.34 -12.86 12.06
CA ASP A 225 19.72 -12.54 12.46
C ASP A 225 20.21 -11.22 11.85
N ALA A 226 20.08 -11.09 10.53
CA ALA A 226 20.50 -9.89 9.79
C ALA A 226 19.74 -8.63 10.21
N ALA A 227 18.48 -8.76 10.62
CA ALA A 227 17.67 -7.63 11.05
C ALA A 227 18.08 -7.11 12.44
N TYR A 228 18.47 -8.01 13.36
CA TYR A 228 18.94 -7.61 14.69
C TYR A 228 20.38 -7.10 14.69
N ASP A 229 21.23 -7.59 13.78
CA ASP A 229 22.60 -7.09 13.64
C ASP A 229 22.64 -5.61 13.20
N GLN A 230 21.60 -5.10 12.55
CA GLN A 230 21.48 -3.68 12.17
C GLN A 230 21.13 -2.74 13.33
N ILE A 231 20.66 -3.29 14.45
CA ILE A 231 20.20 -2.53 15.63
C ILE A 231 21.29 -2.50 16.72
N ARG A 232 22.28 -3.38 16.60
CA ARG A 232 23.32 -3.62 17.61
C ARG A 232 24.47 -2.63 17.54
#